data_AF-A0A7K2LUG7-F1
#
_entry.id   AF-A0A7K2LUG7-F1
#
_cell.length_a   1.000
_cell.length_b   1.000
_cell.length_c   1.000
_cell.angle_alpha   90.00
_cell.angle_beta   90.00
_cell.angle_gamma   90.00
#
_symmetry.space_group_name_H-M   'P 1'
#
loop_
_entity.id
_entity.type
_entity.pdbx_description
1 polymer ?
#
loop_
_entity_poly.entity_id
_entity_poly.type
_entity_poly.pdbx_seq_one_letter_code
_entity_poly.pdbx_strand_id
1 'polypeptide(L)'
;TASAALLAADAVALAAARGVHVAPEAFSVWGPAVKHLVAEATEDLLRHCGTVLATRSVLREKAPGDGVFQKLQRDSAVVRVIDASPYANLRSYSGQLPTLLATTDTPDPGTVRRIFALDAELPPYEPARLDLIARGVDPVLGGLPAVAEAARAALDDDTAGLLARLAEAVTALLPESEAA
;
A
#
# COMPACT_ATOMS: atom_id res chain seq x y z
N THR A 1 5.93 16.07 2.90
CA THR A 1 6.19 16.37 4.33
C THR A 1 5.92 15.13 5.17
N ALA A 2 6.36 15.07 6.43
CA ALA A 2 6.08 13.98 7.36
C ALA A 2 4.57 13.65 7.47
N SER A 3 3.73 14.69 7.52
CA SER A 3 2.27 14.53 7.55
C SER A 3 1.72 13.87 6.28
N ALA A 4 2.22 14.26 5.09
CA ALA A 4 1.77 13.66 3.84
C ALA A 4 2.17 12.17 3.74
N ALA A 5 3.37 11.81 4.22
CA ALA A 5 3.81 10.42 4.27
C ALA A 5 2.94 9.56 5.22
N LEU A 6 2.58 10.12 6.38
CA LEU A 6 1.67 9.45 7.31
C LEU A 6 0.28 9.23 6.69
N LEU A 7 -0.29 10.26 6.06
CA LEU A 7 -1.59 10.16 5.38
C LEU A 7 -1.54 9.17 4.22
N ALA A 8 -0.45 9.11 3.46
CA ALA A 8 -0.29 8.12 2.40
C ALA A 8 -0.22 6.69 2.95
N ALA A 9 0.52 6.47 4.04
CA ALA A 9 0.59 5.16 4.70
C ALA A 9 -0.78 4.73 5.26
N ASP A 10 -1.51 5.65 5.89
CA ASP A 10 -2.86 5.41 6.40
C ASP A 10 -3.86 5.12 5.27
N ALA A 11 -3.81 5.89 4.18
CA ALA A 11 -4.65 5.66 3.00
C ALA A 11 -4.39 4.28 2.38
N VAL A 12 -3.12 3.84 2.29
CA VAL A 12 -2.78 2.50 1.78
C VAL A 12 -3.26 1.40 2.73
N ALA A 13 -3.05 1.55 4.05
CA ALA A 13 -3.53 0.60 5.04
C ALA A 13 -5.06 0.47 5.01
N LEU A 14 -5.75 1.60 4.93
CA LEU A 14 -7.21 1.66 4.83
C LEU A 14 -7.72 1.06 3.52
N ALA A 15 -7.07 1.35 2.39
CA ALA A 15 -7.43 0.75 1.10
C ALA A 15 -7.29 -0.79 1.13
N ALA A 16 -6.23 -1.33 1.73
CA ALA A 16 -6.11 -2.79 1.88
C ALA A 16 -7.14 -3.37 2.86
N ALA A 17 -7.43 -2.68 3.97
CA ALA A 17 -8.47 -3.09 4.91
C ALA A 17 -9.86 -3.09 4.25
N ARG A 18 -10.17 -2.11 3.40
CA ARG A 18 -11.39 -2.11 2.57
C ARG A 18 -11.33 -3.21 1.52
N GLY A 19 -10.15 -3.42 0.95
CA GLY A 19 -9.82 -4.43 -0.05
C GLY A 19 -10.18 -5.86 0.35
N VAL A 20 -9.92 -6.23 1.60
CA VAL A 20 -10.24 -7.59 2.09
C VAL A 20 -11.73 -7.91 2.07
N HIS A 21 -12.60 -6.90 2.01
CA HIS A 21 -14.04 -7.11 1.80
C HIS A 21 -14.38 -7.30 0.32
N VAL A 22 -13.73 -6.53 -0.57
CA VAL A 22 -14.11 -6.44 -1.98
C VAL A 22 -13.46 -7.55 -2.82
N ALA A 23 -12.18 -7.82 -2.59
CA ALA A 23 -11.39 -8.84 -3.28
C ALA A 23 -10.56 -9.67 -2.27
N PRO A 24 -11.20 -10.45 -1.37
CA PRO A 24 -10.48 -11.29 -0.39
C PRO A 24 -9.43 -12.21 -1.04
N GLU A 25 -9.71 -12.76 -2.21
CA GLU A 25 -8.83 -13.65 -2.98
C GLU A 25 -7.50 -13.01 -3.40
N ALA A 26 -7.43 -11.67 -3.50
CA ALA A 26 -6.21 -10.93 -3.83
C ALA A 26 -5.36 -10.58 -2.59
N PHE A 27 -5.85 -10.87 -1.38
CA PHE A 27 -5.23 -10.37 -0.15
C PHE A 27 -3.87 -10.99 0.16
N SER A 28 -3.54 -12.16 -0.41
CA SER A 28 -2.18 -12.73 -0.35
C SER A 28 -1.12 -11.86 -1.03
N VAL A 29 -1.52 -10.91 -1.88
CA VAL A 29 -0.64 -9.93 -2.53
C VAL A 29 -0.65 -8.62 -1.74
N TRP A 30 -1.84 -8.15 -1.36
CA TRP A 30 -2.01 -6.84 -0.72
C TRP A 30 -1.52 -6.83 0.72
N GLY A 31 -1.75 -7.90 1.48
CA GLY A 31 -1.28 -8.03 2.86
C GLY A 31 0.23 -7.84 2.96
N PRO A 32 1.05 -8.63 2.25
CA PRO A 32 2.50 -8.45 2.25
C PRO A 32 2.96 -7.08 1.70
N ALA A 33 2.34 -6.59 0.62
CA ALA A 33 2.69 -5.31 0.02
C ALA A 33 2.46 -4.13 0.99
N VAL A 34 1.28 -4.06 1.59
CA VAL A 34 0.92 -3.02 2.56
C VAL A 34 1.71 -3.16 3.86
N LYS A 35 1.89 -4.39 4.38
CA LYS A 35 2.73 -4.62 5.57
C LYS A 35 4.16 -4.14 5.35
N HIS A 36 4.74 -4.43 4.19
CA HIS A 36 6.07 -3.95 3.83
C HIS A 36 6.11 -2.42 3.74
N LEU A 37 5.25 -1.82 2.91
CA LEU A 37 5.26 -0.38 2.65
C LEU A 37 5.01 0.43 3.91
N VAL A 38 3.95 0.12 4.67
CA VAL A 38 3.55 0.90 5.85
C VAL A 38 4.58 0.77 6.97
N ALA A 39 5.18 -0.41 7.16
CA ALA A 39 6.24 -0.58 8.15
C ALA A 39 7.49 0.25 7.81
N GLU A 40 7.99 0.19 6.56
CA GLU A 40 9.16 0.97 6.14
C GLU A 40 8.85 2.48 6.16
N ALA A 41 7.68 2.91 5.68
CA ALA A 41 7.28 4.31 5.70
C ALA A 41 7.14 4.87 7.13
N THR A 42 6.65 4.06 8.08
CA THR A 42 6.55 4.45 9.48
C THR A 42 7.94 4.59 10.13
N GLU A 43 8.87 3.67 9.85
CA GLU A 43 10.26 3.81 10.30
C GLU A 43 10.95 5.06 9.72
N ASP A 44 10.74 5.32 8.42
CA ASP A 44 11.27 6.52 7.76
C ASP A 44 10.71 7.79 8.38
N LEU A 45 9.41 7.82 8.65
CA LEU A 45 8.73 8.92 9.31
C LEU A 45 9.30 9.16 10.72
N LEU A 46 9.42 8.10 11.53
CA LEU A 46 9.96 8.19 12.88
C LEU A 46 11.42 8.66 12.86
N ARG A 47 12.23 8.23 11.88
CA ARG A 47 13.61 8.73 11.73
C ARG A 47 13.64 10.22 11.43
N HIS A 48 12.80 10.70 10.52
CA HIS A 48 12.70 12.13 10.21
C HIS A 48 12.23 12.94 11.42
N CYS A 49 11.21 12.46 12.14
CA CYS A 49 10.75 13.07 13.39
C CYS A 49 11.89 13.12 14.43
N GLY A 50 12.72 12.08 14.52
CA GLY A 50 13.89 12.04 15.40
C GLY A 50 14.89 13.15 15.07
N THR A 51 15.18 13.37 13.79
CA THR A 51 16.04 14.46 13.33
C THR A 51 15.46 15.83 13.71
N VAL A 52 14.15 16.05 13.53
CA VAL A 52 13.49 17.31 13.90
C VAL A 52 13.50 17.55 15.42
N LEU A 53 13.26 16.49 16.20
CA LEU A 53 13.26 16.55 17.65
C LEU A 53 14.66 16.72 18.25
N ALA A 54 15.72 16.36 17.51
CA ALA A 54 17.12 16.43 17.94
C ALA A 54 17.31 15.79 19.34
N THR A 55 17.89 16.50 20.31
CA THR A 55 18.10 15.99 21.68
C THR A 55 16.79 15.66 22.41
N ARG A 56 15.65 16.22 21.99
CA ARG A 56 14.35 15.87 22.58
C ARG A 56 13.91 14.46 22.22
N SER A 57 14.44 13.88 21.15
CA SER A 57 14.17 12.49 20.76
C SER A 57 14.72 11.46 21.73
N VAL A 58 15.57 11.84 22.69
CA VAL A 58 16.16 10.94 23.71
C VAL A 58 15.72 11.24 25.15
N LEU A 59 14.89 12.27 25.36
CA LEU A 59 14.34 12.58 26.69
C LEU A 59 13.31 11.53 27.09
N ARG A 60 13.49 10.93 28.27
CA ARG A 60 12.63 9.85 28.80
C ARG A 60 11.77 10.30 29.98
N GLU A 61 12.11 11.43 30.56
CA GLU A 61 11.53 11.94 31.79
C GLU A 61 11.13 13.40 31.60
N LYS A 62 10.02 13.78 32.24
CA LYS A 62 9.47 15.14 32.32
C LYS A 62 8.92 15.66 30.99
N ALA A 63 7.79 16.35 31.07
CA ALA A 63 7.18 17.00 29.93
C ALA A 63 8.15 17.98 29.23
N PRO A 64 8.16 18.02 27.88
CA PRO A 64 7.28 17.29 26.96
C PRO A 64 7.80 15.90 26.56
N GLY A 65 8.90 15.42 27.16
CA GLY A 65 9.63 14.22 26.75
C GLY A 65 9.33 12.98 27.58
N ASP A 66 8.09 12.73 27.98
CA ASP A 66 7.68 11.59 28.86
C ASP A 66 7.86 10.19 28.21
N GLY A 67 8.95 9.95 27.49
CA GLY A 67 9.30 8.67 26.89
C GLY A 67 8.47 8.30 25.64
N VAL A 68 7.51 9.15 25.24
CA VAL A 68 6.52 8.83 24.20
C VAL A 68 7.19 8.56 22.84
N PHE A 69 8.16 9.39 22.45
CA PHE A 69 8.81 9.23 21.16
C PHE A 69 9.67 7.96 21.09
N GLN A 70 10.38 7.63 22.17
CA GLN A 70 11.19 6.41 22.25
C GLN A 70 10.32 5.16 22.39
N LYS A 71 9.14 5.29 22.99
CA LYS A 71 8.12 4.23 22.94
C LYS A 71 7.72 3.97 21.49
N LEU A 72 7.33 5.00 20.74
CA LEU A 72 6.95 4.87 19.33
C LEU A 72 8.06 4.21 18.49
N GLN A 73 9.31 4.63 18.68
CA GLN A 73 10.46 4.00 18.00
C GLN A 73 10.60 2.50 18.33
N ARG A 74 10.50 2.13 19.60
CA ARG A 74 10.62 0.71 20.02
C ARG A 74 9.45 -0.12 19.51
N ASP A 75 8.23 0.40 19.63
CA ASP A 75 7.02 -0.31 19.22
C ASP A 75 7.01 -0.51 17.70
N SER A 76 7.36 0.52 16.92
CA SER A 76 7.47 0.44 15.46
C SER A 76 8.54 -0.56 15.02
N ALA A 77 9.71 -0.57 15.68
CA ALA A 77 10.78 -1.51 15.36
C ALA A 77 10.36 -2.98 15.55
N VAL A 78 9.50 -3.26 16.53
CA VAL A 78 8.89 -4.59 16.73
C VAL A 78 7.86 -4.88 15.63
N VAL A 79 6.94 -3.94 15.39
CA VAL A 79 5.89 -4.07 14.35
C VAL A 79 6.51 -4.34 12.98
N ARG A 80 7.68 -3.76 12.68
CA ARG A 80 8.37 -3.96 11.42
C ARG A 80 8.72 -5.41 11.11
N VAL A 81 9.01 -6.22 12.14
CA VAL A 81 9.46 -7.61 11.97
C VAL A 81 8.45 -8.67 12.38
N ILE A 82 7.42 -8.29 13.14
CA ILE A 82 6.34 -9.20 13.55
C ILE A 82 5.44 -9.57 12.35
N ASP A 83 4.88 -10.78 12.39
CA ASP A 83 3.97 -11.40 11.40
C ASP A 83 4.53 -11.58 9.96
N ALA A 84 5.64 -10.94 9.62
CA ALA A 84 6.59 -11.25 8.55
C ALA A 84 7.60 -10.10 8.47
N SER A 85 8.88 -10.43 8.24
CA SER A 85 9.91 -9.41 8.02
C SER A 85 9.68 -8.67 6.68
N PRO A 86 10.27 -7.47 6.49
CA PRO A 86 10.18 -6.76 5.21
C PRO A 86 10.65 -7.62 4.04
N TYR A 87 11.72 -8.40 4.22
CA TYR A 87 12.23 -9.32 3.20
C TYR A 87 11.29 -10.50 2.94
N ALA A 88 10.68 -11.07 3.99
CA ALA A 88 9.71 -12.15 3.83
C ALA A 88 8.45 -11.69 3.06
N ASN A 89 7.96 -10.48 3.35
CA ASN A 89 6.85 -9.87 2.63
C ASN A 89 7.20 -9.61 1.16
N LEU A 90 8.36 -9.00 0.88
CA LEU A 90 8.82 -8.79 -0.50
C LEU A 90 8.96 -10.10 -1.27
N ARG A 91 9.52 -11.14 -0.64
CA ARG A 91 9.66 -12.47 -1.27
C ARG A 91 8.29 -13.10 -1.57
N SER A 92 7.33 -12.97 -0.65
CA SER A 92 5.96 -13.47 -0.83
C SER A 92 5.24 -12.74 -1.97
N TYR A 93 5.36 -11.41 -2.03
CA TYR A 93 4.82 -10.59 -3.12
C TYR A 93 5.48 -10.93 -4.46
N SER A 94 6.82 -10.93 -4.52
CA SER A 94 7.56 -11.18 -5.77
C SER A 94 7.28 -12.57 -6.34
N GLY A 95 7.06 -13.56 -5.47
CA GLY A 95 6.72 -14.92 -5.89
C GLY A 95 5.37 -15.04 -6.59
N GLN A 96 4.46 -14.07 -6.40
CA GLN A 96 3.14 -14.05 -7.03
C GLN A 96 3.09 -13.24 -8.33
N LEU A 97 4.11 -12.40 -8.61
CA LEU A 97 4.16 -11.58 -9.83
C LEU A 97 3.92 -12.38 -11.12
N PRO A 98 4.51 -13.57 -11.36
CA PRO A 98 4.24 -14.32 -12.59
C PRO A 98 2.75 -14.67 -12.77
N THR A 99 2.01 -14.93 -11.68
CA THR A 99 0.57 -15.21 -11.75
C THR A 99 -0.24 -13.95 -12.00
N LEU A 100 0.13 -12.84 -11.33
CA LEU A 100 -0.51 -11.54 -11.50
C LEU A 100 -0.34 -10.98 -12.92
N LEU A 101 0.80 -11.22 -13.55
CA LEU A 101 1.11 -10.75 -14.90
C LEU A 101 0.63 -11.71 -16.00
N ALA A 102 0.11 -12.89 -15.65
CA ALA A 102 -0.39 -13.84 -16.65
C ALA A 102 -1.84 -13.58 -17.06
N THR A 103 -2.60 -12.78 -16.30
CA THR A 103 -3.99 -12.45 -16.60
C THR A 103 -4.09 -11.35 -17.66
N THR A 104 -5.04 -11.50 -18.58
CA THR A 104 -5.45 -10.47 -19.55
C THR A 104 -6.81 -9.86 -19.20
N ASP A 105 -7.39 -10.25 -18.05
CA ASP A 105 -8.69 -9.77 -17.63
C ASP A 105 -8.58 -8.29 -17.24
N THR A 106 -9.59 -7.51 -17.64
CA THR A 106 -9.70 -6.09 -17.21
C THR A 106 -10.47 -6.04 -15.89
N PRO A 107 -9.97 -5.32 -14.87
CA PRO A 107 -10.68 -5.24 -13.61
C PRO A 107 -11.93 -4.38 -13.74
N ASP A 108 -13.02 -4.77 -13.06
CA ASP A 108 -14.24 -3.97 -12.95
C ASP A 108 -13.90 -2.59 -12.32
N PRO A 109 -14.12 -1.46 -13.01
CA PRO A 109 -13.91 -0.13 -12.43
C PRO A 109 -14.72 0.10 -11.14
N GLY A 110 -15.88 -0.56 -11.02
CA GLY A 110 -16.70 -0.57 -9.81
C GLY A 110 -15.98 -1.15 -8.59
N THR A 111 -15.10 -2.14 -8.80
CA THR A 111 -14.26 -2.75 -7.76
C THR A 111 -13.27 -1.74 -7.19
N VAL A 112 -12.51 -1.06 -8.06
CA VAL A 112 -11.56 -0.01 -7.65
C VAL A 112 -12.28 1.09 -6.88
N ARG A 113 -13.45 1.53 -7.38
CA ARG A 113 -14.26 2.55 -6.68
C ARG A 113 -14.66 2.10 -5.27
N ARG A 114 -15.16 0.87 -5.09
CA ARG A 114 -15.54 0.34 -3.76
C ARG A 114 -14.37 0.36 -2.78
N ILE A 115 -13.16 0.09 -3.25
CA ILE A 115 -11.95 0.07 -2.42
C ILE A 115 -11.53 1.48 -2.01
N PHE A 116 -11.44 2.42 -2.96
CA PHE A 116 -10.82 3.73 -2.72
C PHE A 116 -11.80 4.86 -2.37
N ALA A 117 -13.09 4.74 -2.66
CA ALA A 117 -14.09 5.74 -2.27
C ALA A 117 -14.54 5.48 -0.82
N LEU A 118 -14.20 6.38 0.10
CA LEU A 118 -14.45 6.22 1.55
C LEU A 118 -15.94 6.11 1.90
N ASP A 119 -16.80 6.72 1.09
CA ASP A 119 -18.26 6.71 1.21
C ASP A 119 -18.93 5.49 0.57
N ALA A 120 -18.18 4.67 -0.18
CA ALA A 120 -18.73 3.45 -0.78
C ALA A 120 -18.98 2.39 0.31
N GLU A 121 -20.17 1.80 0.27
CA GLU A 121 -20.53 0.65 1.10
C GLU A 121 -19.68 -0.57 0.76
N LEU A 122 -19.25 -1.29 1.80
CA LEU A 122 -18.47 -2.52 1.66
C LEU A 122 -19.38 -3.74 1.75
N PRO A 123 -19.14 -4.79 0.94
CA PRO A 123 -19.81 -6.05 1.14
C PRO A 123 -19.42 -6.67 2.51
N PRO A 124 -20.23 -7.62 3.03
CA PRO A 124 -19.85 -8.39 4.20
C PRO A 124 -18.48 -9.06 4.03
N TYR A 125 -17.73 -9.18 5.12
CA TYR A 125 -16.46 -9.89 5.09
C TYR A 125 -16.70 -11.39 4.93
N GLU A 126 -16.13 -11.98 3.88
CA GLU A 126 -16.26 -13.40 3.53
C GLU A 126 -14.88 -14.10 3.63
N PRO A 127 -14.44 -14.53 4.84
CA PRO A 127 -13.11 -15.10 5.05
C PRO A 127 -12.84 -16.37 4.24
N ALA A 128 -13.89 -17.10 3.84
CA ALA A 128 -13.77 -18.32 3.04
C ALA A 128 -13.26 -18.08 1.62
N ARG A 129 -13.25 -16.82 1.15
CA ARG A 129 -12.69 -16.42 -0.16
C ARG A 129 -11.22 -16.05 -0.13
N LEU A 130 -10.61 -15.97 1.06
CA LEU A 130 -9.16 -15.76 1.16
C LEU A 130 -8.43 -16.94 0.50
N ASP A 131 -7.44 -16.64 -0.33
CA ASP A 131 -6.55 -17.62 -0.95
C ASP A 131 -5.09 -17.27 -0.63
N LEU A 132 -4.21 -18.26 -0.71
CA LEU A 132 -2.76 -18.09 -0.53
C LEU A 132 -2.08 -17.61 -1.81
N ILE A 133 -2.71 -17.82 -2.96
CA ILE A 133 -2.21 -17.41 -4.26
C ILE A 133 -3.33 -16.63 -4.94
N ALA A 134 -3.09 -15.34 -5.18
CA ALA A 134 -4.00 -14.52 -5.96
C ALA A 134 -4.10 -15.07 -7.39
N ARG A 135 -5.32 -15.27 -7.87
CA ARG A 135 -5.63 -15.73 -9.23
C ARG A 135 -6.50 -14.70 -9.93
N GLY A 136 -6.29 -14.53 -11.23
CA GLY A 136 -7.01 -13.54 -12.02
C GLY A 136 -6.45 -12.13 -11.87
N VAL A 137 -7.25 -11.14 -12.28
CA VAL A 137 -6.84 -9.74 -12.29
C VAL A 137 -6.74 -9.15 -10.89
N ASP A 138 -5.59 -8.55 -10.59
CA ASP A 138 -5.46 -7.66 -9.45
C ASP A 138 -6.13 -6.30 -9.76
N PRO A 139 -7.16 -5.89 -9.01
CA PRO A 139 -7.90 -4.66 -9.31
C PRO A 139 -7.04 -3.39 -9.32
N VAL A 140 -5.96 -3.35 -8.53
CA VAL A 140 -5.09 -2.17 -8.42
C VAL A 140 -4.08 -2.13 -9.56
N LEU A 141 -3.33 -3.22 -9.78
CA LEU A 141 -2.33 -3.33 -10.83
C LEU A 141 -2.95 -3.22 -12.22
N GLY A 142 -4.03 -3.96 -12.49
CA GLY A 142 -4.72 -3.92 -13.78
C GLY A 142 -5.54 -2.64 -13.99
N GLY A 143 -5.99 -1.99 -12.90
CA GLY A 143 -6.79 -0.77 -12.96
C GLY A 143 -5.97 0.51 -13.11
N LEU A 144 -4.67 0.47 -12.77
CA LEU A 144 -3.81 1.65 -12.75
C LEU A 144 -3.77 2.40 -14.10
N PRO A 145 -3.56 1.75 -15.27
CA PRO A 145 -3.52 2.47 -16.54
C PRO A 145 -4.82 3.24 -16.84
N ALA A 146 -5.98 2.67 -16.49
CA ALA A 146 -7.28 3.27 -16.74
C ALA A 146 -7.55 4.51 -15.87
N VAL A 147 -7.00 4.54 -14.64
CA VAL A 147 -7.19 5.68 -13.72
C VAL A 147 -6.07 6.71 -13.80
N ALA A 148 -4.90 6.35 -14.36
CA ALA A 148 -3.73 7.21 -14.40
C ALA A 148 -4.01 8.54 -15.11
N GLU A 149 -4.61 8.51 -16.30
CA GLU A 149 -4.90 9.73 -17.07
C GLU A 149 -5.84 10.68 -16.32
N ALA A 150 -6.93 10.16 -15.76
CA ALA A 150 -7.86 10.98 -14.98
C ALA A 150 -7.20 11.55 -13.71
N ALA A 151 -6.35 10.76 -13.04
CA ALA A 151 -5.64 11.20 -11.85
C ALA A 151 -4.59 12.27 -12.17
N ARG A 152 -3.90 12.21 -13.32
CA ARG A 152 -2.94 13.26 -13.74
C ARG A 152 -3.56 14.65 -13.75
N ALA A 153 -4.82 14.77 -14.20
CA ALA A 153 -5.52 16.05 -14.28
C ALA A 153 -5.80 16.68 -12.90
N ALA A 154 -5.72 15.90 -11.81
CA ALA A 154 -5.97 16.36 -10.44
C ALA A 154 -4.68 16.57 -9.63
N LEU A 155 -3.50 16.36 -10.23
CA LEU A 155 -2.20 16.41 -9.57
C LEU A 155 -1.37 17.61 -10.05
N ASP A 156 -0.43 18.06 -9.23
CA ASP A 156 0.63 18.97 -9.68
C ASP A 156 1.57 18.29 -10.69
N ASP A 157 2.31 19.09 -11.46
CA ASP A 157 3.16 18.61 -12.57
C ASP A 157 4.20 17.57 -12.12
N ASP A 158 4.80 17.75 -10.93
CA ASP A 158 5.80 16.84 -10.39
C ASP A 158 5.18 15.48 -10.07
N THR A 159 4.05 15.48 -9.36
CA THR A 159 3.34 14.25 -8.96
C THR A 159 2.71 13.56 -10.17
N ALA A 160 2.19 14.31 -11.13
CA ALA A 160 1.74 13.79 -12.40
C ALA A 160 2.91 13.12 -13.16
N GLY A 161 4.10 13.71 -13.16
CA GLY A 161 5.30 13.11 -13.75
C GLY A 161 5.65 11.75 -13.13
N LEU A 162 5.56 11.63 -11.80
CA LEU A 162 5.77 10.36 -11.09
C LEU A 162 4.71 9.31 -11.45
N LEU A 163 3.45 9.72 -11.55
CA LEU A 163 2.36 8.83 -11.94
C LEU A 163 2.53 8.30 -13.37
N ALA A 164 3.00 9.14 -14.31
CA ALA A 164 3.33 8.68 -15.68
C ALA A 164 4.33 7.53 -15.65
N ARG A 165 5.45 7.75 -14.94
CA ARG A 165 6.54 6.77 -14.86
C ARG A 165 6.07 5.46 -14.24
N LEU A 166 5.19 5.54 -13.23
CA LEU A 166 4.60 4.35 -12.62
C LEU A 166 3.66 3.62 -13.59
N ALA A 167 2.78 4.35 -14.27
CA ALA A 167 1.85 3.78 -15.24
C ALA A 167 2.58 3.11 -16.42
N GLU A 168 3.64 3.75 -16.93
CA GLU A 168 4.50 3.20 -17.98
C GLU A 168 5.21 1.91 -17.49
N ALA A 169 5.79 1.94 -16.30
CA ALA A 169 6.45 0.76 -15.72
C ALA A 169 5.47 -0.41 -15.50
N VAL A 170 4.25 -0.14 -15.05
CA VAL A 170 3.21 -1.17 -14.88
C VAL A 170 2.74 -1.68 -16.23
N THR A 171 2.52 -0.81 -17.22
CA THR A 171 2.10 -1.20 -18.56
C THR A 171 3.15 -2.10 -19.23
N ALA A 172 4.43 -1.80 -19.04
CA ALA A 172 5.54 -2.63 -19.55
C ALA A 172 5.64 -4.02 -18.89
N LEU A 173 5.00 -4.22 -17.73
CA LEU A 173 4.94 -5.52 -17.04
C LEU A 173 3.72 -6.34 -17.45
N LEU A 174 2.62 -5.67 -17.83
CA LEU A 174 1.39 -6.34 -18.23
C LEU A 174 1.55 -6.95 -19.63
N PRO A 175 0.94 -8.12 -19.88
CA PRO A 175 0.96 -8.73 -21.21
C PRO A 175 0.26 -7.80 -22.21
N GLU A 176 0.76 -7.76 -23.45
CA GLU A 176 0.06 -7.02 -24.51
C GLU A 176 -1.37 -7.56 -24.64
N SER A 177 -2.35 -6.70 -24.40
CA SER A 177 -3.75 -7.04 -24.65
C SER A 177 -3.94 -7.10 -26.17
N GLU A 178 -4.05 -8.31 -26.74
CA GLU A 178 -4.53 -8.46 -28.11
C GLU A 178 -5.95 -7.87 -28.16
N ALA A 179 -6.07 -6.70 -28.79
CA ALA A 179 -7.36 -6.07 -29.06
C ALA A 179 -8.21 -7.02 -29.93
N ALA A 180 -9.25 -7.59 -29.32
CA ALA A 180 -10.31 -8.33 -30.03
C ALA A 180 -11.42 -7.37 -30.49
#